data_AF-A0A224YCC7-F1
#
_entry.id   AF-A0A224YCC7-F1
#
_cell.length_a   1.000
_cell.length_b   1.000
_cell.length_c   1.000
_cell.angle_alpha   90.00
_cell.angle_beta   90.00
_cell.angle_gamma   90.00
#
_symmetry.space_group_name_H-M   'P 1'
#
loop_
_entity.id
_entity.type
_entity.pdbx_description
1 polymer ?
#
loop_
_entity_poly.entity_id
_entity_poly.type
_entity_poly.pdbx_seq_one_letter_code
_entity_poly.pdbx_strand_id
1 'polypeptide(L)'
;MSHFAVALCTLFVASALAEGKPGEYAEKEENFAKQRLSDLTGQDKRFYILKRDYYTLTKYMCHSAKKVHKLDNKTYVYELKAKFGSKFKAYNVTVDAITTGNHKEPNGANYQENPNEGRKIHRIMTKDDENSCFVVTVNAEGKDSCFLLVREDKVDKGRAPKDCEDVYTDQCGEESVILYDTQKCKEPTTESASA
;
A
#
# COMPACT_ATOMS: atom_id res chain seq x y z
N MET A 1 52.43 -43.03 5.20
CA MET A 1 52.05 -42.09 4.13
C MET A 1 51.19 -41.02 4.76
N SER A 2 51.70 -39.79 4.81
CA SER A 2 51.07 -38.65 5.47
C SER A 2 49.95 -38.10 4.59
N HIS A 3 48.70 -38.10 5.07
CA HIS A 3 47.59 -37.47 4.37
C HIS A 3 47.39 -36.07 4.97
N PHE A 4 47.82 -35.04 4.21
CA PHE A 4 47.46 -33.66 4.48
C PHE A 4 45.95 -33.50 4.23
N ALA A 5 45.17 -33.46 5.30
CA ALA A 5 43.77 -33.02 5.24
C ALA A 5 43.76 -31.49 5.10
N VAL A 6 43.67 -31.00 3.86
CA VAL A 6 43.37 -29.59 3.59
C VAL A 6 41.91 -29.38 3.91
N ALA A 7 41.61 -28.93 5.12
CA ALA A 7 40.29 -28.46 5.49
C ALA A 7 40.05 -27.11 4.78
N LEU A 8 39.38 -27.17 3.63
CA LEU A 8 38.90 -26.01 2.91
C LEU A 8 37.81 -25.35 3.79
N CYS A 9 38.16 -24.29 4.52
CA CYS A 9 37.20 -23.45 5.22
C CYS A 9 36.25 -22.82 4.19
N THR A 10 35.11 -23.46 3.96
CA THR A 10 33.99 -22.86 3.25
C THR A 10 33.43 -21.75 4.14
N LEU A 11 33.85 -20.51 3.87
CA LEU A 11 33.15 -19.33 4.34
C LEU A 11 31.76 -19.33 3.68
N PHE A 12 30.78 -19.94 4.35
CA PHE A 12 29.39 -19.61 4.10
C PHE A 12 29.21 -18.16 4.55
N VAL A 13 29.39 -17.22 3.62
CA VAL A 13 28.82 -15.89 3.77
C VAL A 13 27.32 -16.14 3.75
N ALA A 14 26.73 -16.30 4.92
CA ALA A 14 25.29 -16.20 5.08
C ALA A 14 24.95 -14.78 4.63
N SER A 15 24.56 -14.63 3.37
CA SER A 15 23.80 -13.48 2.92
C SER A 15 22.50 -13.55 3.70
N ALA A 16 22.49 -12.98 4.91
CA ALA A 16 21.26 -12.61 5.56
C ALA A 16 20.57 -11.69 4.55
N LEU A 17 19.54 -12.22 3.87
CA LEU A 17 18.64 -11.38 3.11
C LEU A 17 18.15 -10.36 4.13
N ALA A 18 18.55 -9.11 3.95
CA ALA A 18 18.12 -8.05 4.85
C ALA A 18 16.60 -8.02 4.77
N GLU A 19 15.93 -8.46 5.84
CA GLU A 19 14.48 -8.38 5.90
C GLU A 19 14.08 -6.91 5.73
N GLY A 20 13.14 -6.67 4.83
CA GLY A 20 12.62 -5.34 4.58
C GLY A 20 12.05 -4.73 5.86
N LYS A 21 12.21 -3.41 6.03
CA LYS A 21 11.76 -2.71 7.23
C LYS A 21 10.86 -1.54 6.86
N PRO A 22 9.57 -1.79 6.58
CA PRO A 22 8.66 -0.78 6.06
C PRO A 22 8.58 0.47 6.94
N GLY A 23 8.52 0.27 8.26
CA GLY A 23 8.43 1.36 9.22
C GLY A 23 9.69 2.22 9.29
N GLU A 24 10.88 1.62 9.21
CA GLU A 24 12.14 2.38 9.15
C GLU A 24 12.22 3.12 7.80
N TYR A 25 11.89 2.47 6.68
CA TYR A 25 11.90 3.08 5.36
C TYR A 25 10.99 4.31 5.26
N ALA A 26 9.80 4.24 5.87
CA ALA A 26 8.83 5.33 5.93
C ALA A 26 9.30 6.54 6.76
N GLU A 27 10.41 6.43 7.51
CA GLU A 27 10.96 7.51 8.34
C GLU A 27 12.38 7.93 7.92
N LYS A 28 12.92 7.36 6.83
CA LYS A 28 14.23 7.78 6.28
C LYS A 28 14.11 9.11 5.55
N GLU A 29 14.87 10.11 5.99
CA GLU A 29 14.82 11.48 5.47
C GLU A 29 15.07 11.58 3.96
N GLU A 30 15.89 10.69 3.41
CA GLU A 30 16.17 10.59 1.96
C GLU A 30 14.92 10.32 1.12
N ASN A 31 13.88 9.73 1.71
CA ASN A 31 12.63 9.39 1.04
C ASN A 31 11.53 10.45 1.19
N PHE A 32 11.69 11.45 2.06
CA PHE A 32 10.61 12.37 2.46
C PHE A 32 9.98 13.11 1.27
N ALA A 33 10.75 13.39 0.22
CA ALA A 33 10.25 14.02 -1.00
C ALA A 33 9.18 13.19 -1.73
N LYS A 34 9.18 11.86 -1.55
CA LYS A 34 8.22 10.91 -2.13
C LYS A 34 7.10 10.50 -1.17
N GLN A 35 7.04 11.10 0.03
CA GLN A 35 6.18 10.63 1.12
C GLN A 35 5.10 11.65 1.51
N ARG A 36 4.85 12.67 0.69
CA ARG A 36 3.83 13.69 1.01
C ARG A 36 2.44 13.13 0.82
N LEU A 37 1.62 13.15 1.87
CA LEU A 37 0.23 12.71 1.81
C LEU A 37 -0.59 13.53 0.80
N SER A 38 -0.27 14.81 0.63
CA SER A 38 -0.93 15.71 -0.33
C SER A 38 -0.87 15.21 -1.77
N ASP A 39 0.14 14.42 -2.14
CA ASP A 39 0.28 13.89 -3.49
C ASP A 39 -0.78 12.83 -3.81
N LEU A 40 -1.21 12.08 -2.78
CA LEU A 40 -2.31 11.14 -2.84
C LEU A 40 -3.65 11.86 -2.65
N THR A 41 -3.79 12.68 -1.60
CA THR A 41 -5.06 13.34 -1.27
C THR A 41 -5.41 14.47 -2.21
N GLY A 42 -4.46 14.98 -3.00
CA GLY A 42 -4.70 15.95 -4.07
C GLY A 42 -5.42 15.36 -5.28
N GLN A 43 -5.44 14.03 -5.43
CA GLN A 43 -6.04 13.36 -6.58
C GLN A 43 -7.58 13.28 -6.47
N ASP A 44 -8.29 13.49 -7.58
CA ASP A 44 -9.72 13.18 -7.73
C ASP A 44 -9.90 11.87 -8.52
N LYS A 45 -9.27 10.81 -8.02
CA LYS A 45 -9.22 9.49 -8.66
C LYS A 45 -9.43 8.40 -7.62
N ARG A 46 -9.93 7.26 -8.07
CA ARG A 46 -9.95 6.04 -7.26
C ARG A 46 -8.57 5.37 -7.30
N PHE A 47 -8.11 4.92 -6.15
CA PHE A 47 -6.92 4.07 -6.01
C PHE A 47 -7.35 2.70 -5.53
N TYR A 48 -6.79 1.66 -6.14
CA TYR A 48 -7.00 0.27 -5.79
C TYR A 48 -5.78 -0.28 -5.07
N ILE A 49 -6.00 -1.13 -4.06
CA ILE A 49 -4.94 -1.96 -3.52
C ILE A 49 -4.70 -3.10 -4.52
N LEU A 50 -3.54 -3.07 -5.18
CA LEU A 50 -3.12 -4.13 -6.09
C LEU A 50 -2.73 -5.39 -5.30
N LYS A 51 -1.90 -5.21 -4.28
CA LYS A 51 -1.42 -6.27 -3.38
C LYS A 51 -1.10 -5.74 -1.98
N ARG A 52 -1.09 -6.63 -0.99
CA ARG A 52 -0.67 -6.38 0.40
C ARG A 52 -0.11 -7.64 1.05
N ASP A 53 0.66 -7.51 2.12
CA ASP A 53 1.40 -8.60 2.80
C ASP A 53 0.83 -8.96 4.19
N TYR A 54 -0.38 -8.52 4.49
CA TYR A 54 -1.09 -8.78 5.76
C TYR A 54 -2.55 -9.14 5.50
N TYR A 55 -3.17 -9.85 6.45
CA TYR A 55 -4.52 -10.41 6.31
C TYR A 55 -4.71 -11.11 4.95
N THR A 56 -3.73 -11.96 4.59
CA THR A 56 -3.59 -12.58 3.26
C THR A 56 -4.68 -13.60 2.95
N LEU A 57 -5.35 -14.15 3.97
CA LEU A 57 -6.46 -15.10 3.85
C LEU A 57 -7.82 -14.43 3.56
N THR A 58 -7.84 -13.14 3.21
CA THR A 58 -9.07 -12.40 2.94
C THR A 58 -9.86 -12.97 1.75
N LYS A 59 -11.19 -12.93 1.86
CA LYS A 59 -12.11 -13.22 0.75
C LYS A 59 -12.61 -11.95 0.04
N TYR A 60 -12.23 -10.78 0.55
CA TYR A 60 -12.55 -9.50 -0.06
C TYR A 60 -11.51 -9.15 -1.11
N MET A 61 -11.97 -8.81 -2.31
CA MET A 61 -11.17 -8.35 -3.45
C MET A 61 -11.48 -6.89 -3.77
N CYS A 62 -10.78 -6.32 -4.75
CA CYS A 62 -11.08 -5.00 -5.33
C CYS A 62 -11.12 -3.88 -4.30
N HIS A 63 -10.26 -3.96 -3.28
CA HIS A 63 -10.14 -2.94 -2.25
C HIS A 63 -9.71 -1.63 -2.90
N SER A 64 -10.43 -0.56 -2.60
CA SER A 64 -10.17 0.74 -3.18
C SER A 64 -10.62 1.86 -2.26
N ALA A 65 -10.01 3.03 -2.48
CA ALA A 65 -10.35 4.26 -1.79
C ALA A 65 -10.55 5.37 -2.82
N LYS A 66 -11.57 6.20 -2.62
CA LYS A 66 -11.79 7.44 -3.37
C LYS A 66 -12.12 8.57 -2.42
N LYS A 67 -11.45 9.70 -2.57
CA LYS A 67 -11.78 10.92 -1.82
C LYS A 67 -13.17 11.38 -2.24
N VAL A 68 -14.06 11.59 -1.27
CA VAL A 68 -15.41 12.12 -1.49
C VAL A 68 -15.37 13.63 -1.39
N HIS A 69 -14.84 14.15 -0.28
CA HIS A 69 -14.64 15.58 -0.07
C HIS A 69 -13.60 15.83 1.02
N LYS A 70 -13.16 17.08 1.11
CA LYS A 70 -12.29 17.59 2.16
C LYS A 70 -13.16 18.32 3.19
N LEU A 71 -13.01 18.00 4.47
CA LEU A 71 -13.72 18.68 5.55
C LEU A 71 -12.97 19.94 5.97
N ASP A 72 -11.65 19.83 6.11
CA ASP A 72 -10.74 20.94 6.42
C ASP A 72 -9.32 20.63 5.91
N ASN A 73 -8.33 21.46 6.24
CA ASN A 73 -6.95 21.31 5.76
C ASN A 73 -6.26 19.99 6.11
N LYS A 74 -6.69 19.29 7.15
CA LYS A 74 -6.11 18.02 7.61
C LYS A 74 -7.11 16.87 7.58
N THR A 75 -8.40 17.13 7.39
CA THR A 75 -9.44 16.10 7.48
C THR A 75 -10.13 15.85 6.14
N TYR A 76 -10.20 14.58 5.74
CA TYR A 76 -10.79 14.14 4.48
C TYR A 76 -11.85 13.07 4.74
N VAL A 77 -12.85 13.01 3.86
CA VAL A 77 -13.78 11.88 3.80
C VAL A 77 -13.42 11.03 2.59
N TYR A 78 -13.14 9.76 2.83
CA TYR A 78 -12.88 8.76 1.81
C TYR A 78 -13.97 7.70 1.80
N GLU A 79 -14.41 7.29 0.62
CA GLU A 79 -15.21 6.08 0.44
C GLU A 79 -14.24 4.91 0.26
N LEU A 80 -14.29 3.96 1.20
CA LEU A 80 -13.64 2.67 1.08
C LEU A 80 -14.61 1.69 0.43
N LYS A 81 -14.15 0.93 -0.57
CA LYS A 81 -14.96 -0.02 -1.33
C LYS A 81 -14.21 -1.31 -1.55
N ALA A 82 -14.86 -2.45 -1.32
CA ALA A 82 -14.33 -3.79 -1.56
C ALA A 82 -15.43 -4.73 -2.05
N LYS A 83 -15.05 -5.81 -2.73
CA LYS A 83 -15.93 -6.82 -3.31
C LYS A 83 -15.87 -8.13 -2.52
N PHE A 84 -17.02 -8.68 -2.15
CA PHE A 84 -17.14 -10.01 -1.52
C PHE A 84 -18.07 -10.87 -2.37
N GLY A 85 -17.53 -11.95 -2.95
CA GLY A 85 -18.24 -12.72 -3.98
C GLY A 85 -18.56 -11.83 -5.19
N SER A 86 -19.84 -11.68 -5.52
CA SER A 86 -20.30 -10.82 -6.62
C SER A 86 -20.67 -9.40 -6.20
N LYS A 87 -20.71 -9.09 -4.89
CA LYS A 87 -21.26 -7.82 -4.38
C LYS A 87 -20.17 -6.88 -3.89
N PHE A 88 -20.29 -5.61 -4.27
CA PHE A 88 -19.50 -4.54 -3.65
C PHE A 88 -20.13 -4.09 -2.35
N LYS A 89 -19.28 -3.75 -1.38
CA LYS A 89 -19.63 -3.03 -0.16
C LYS A 89 -18.79 -1.76 -0.13
N ALA A 90 -19.42 -0.65 0.27
CA ALA A 90 -18.75 0.62 0.43
C ALA A 90 -19.24 1.32 1.70
N TYR A 91 -18.37 2.12 2.30
CA TYR A 91 -18.69 3.00 3.41
C TYR A 91 -17.67 4.14 3.48
N ASN A 92 -18.07 5.23 4.12
CA ASN A 92 -17.22 6.40 4.28
C ASN A 92 -16.43 6.32 5.58
N VAL A 93 -15.19 6.80 5.53
CA VAL A 93 -14.31 6.97 6.68
C VAL A 93 -13.77 8.40 6.73
N THR A 94 -13.57 8.90 7.95
CA THR A 94 -12.87 10.15 8.20
C THR A 94 -11.38 9.88 8.39
N VAL A 95 -10.58 10.49 7.52
CA VAL A 95 -9.13 10.37 7.45
C VAL A 95 -8.48 11.66 7.95
N ASP A 96 -7.64 11.54 8.97
CA ASP A 96 -6.84 12.66 9.47
C ASP A 96 -5.43 12.57 8.90
N ALA A 97 -4.95 13.65 8.29
CA ALA A 97 -3.57 13.80 7.88
C ALA A 97 -2.68 13.99 9.11
N ILE A 98 -1.64 13.17 9.20
CA ILE A 98 -0.68 13.17 10.30
C ILE A 98 0.75 13.26 9.79
N THR A 99 1.61 13.77 10.66
CA THR A 99 3.05 13.90 10.45
C THR A 99 3.75 12.98 11.45
N THR A 100 4.64 12.12 10.98
CA THR A 100 5.40 11.18 11.81
C THR A 100 6.90 11.47 11.73
N GLY A 101 7.65 11.01 12.74
CA GLY A 101 9.11 11.19 12.80
C GLY A 101 9.55 12.65 12.62
N ASN A 102 10.52 12.88 11.73
CA ASN A 102 11.11 14.18 11.43
C ASN A 102 10.46 14.89 10.23
N HIS A 103 9.33 14.40 9.73
CA HIS A 103 8.66 15.02 8.60
C HIS A 103 8.20 16.45 8.93
N LYS A 104 8.26 17.33 7.92
CA LYS A 104 7.79 18.73 8.03
C LYS A 104 6.36 18.92 7.49
N GLU A 105 5.89 17.96 6.72
CA GLU A 105 4.56 17.95 6.09
C GLU A 105 3.87 16.61 6.43
N PRO A 106 2.53 16.51 6.35
CA PRO A 106 1.85 15.24 6.56
C PRO A 106 2.33 14.17 5.58
N ASN A 107 2.75 13.03 6.11
CA ASN A 107 3.22 11.86 5.36
C ASN A 107 2.36 10.61 5.57
N GLY A 108 1.37 10.72 6.45
CA GLY A 108 0.51 9.59 6.78
C GLY A 108 -0.94 9.97 7.03
N ALA A 109 -1.78 8.95 7.05
CA ALA A 109 -3.20 9.02 7.27
C ALA A 109 -3.56 8.19 8.50
N ASN A 110 -4.30 8.78 9.44
CA ASN A 110 -4.91 8.06 10.55
C ASN A 110 -6.39 7.86 10.25
N TYR A 111 -6.85 6.62 10.19
CA TYR A 111 -8.28 6.31 10.02
C TYR A 111 -8.61 4.89 10.47
N GLN A 112 -9.88 4.63 10.69
CA GLN A 112 -10.39 3.32 11.05
C GLN A 112 -10.78 2.55 9.78
N GLU A 113 -9.97 1.57 9.38
CA GLU A 113 -10.30 0.69 8.24
C GLU A 113 -11.42 -0.29 8.59
N ASN A 114 -11.48 -0.76 9.84
CA ASN A 114 -12.48 -1.72 10.30
C ASN A 114 -13.11 -1.18 11.60
N PRO A 115 -14.45 -1.07 11.69
CA PRO A 115 -15.14 -0.64 12.90
C PRO A 115 -14.71 -1.37 14.19
N ASN A 116 -14.19 -2.58 14.08
CA ASN A 116 -13.79 -3.41 15.21
C ASN A 116 -12.30 -3.29 15.61
N GLU A 117 -11.45 -2.63 14.82
CA GLU A 117 -10.00 -2.61 15.01
C GLU A 117 -9.44 -1.25 15.44
N GLY A 118 -10.31 -0.26 15.65
CA GLY A 118 -9.90 1.11 15.94
C GLY A 118 -9.18 1.80 14.77
N ARG A 119 -8.64 2.99 15.05
CA ARG A 119 -7.89 3.77 14.05
C ARG A 119 -6.46 3.25 13.91
N LYS A 120 -5.97 3.21 12.67
CA LYS A 120 -4.59 2.83 12.33
C LYS A 120 -3.89 3.95 11.58
N ILE A 121 -2.58 4.04 11.81
CA ILE A 121 -1.68 4.96 11.14
C ILE A 121 -1.11 4.28 9.90
N HIS A 122 -1.33 4.92 8.75
CA HIS A 122 -0.86 4.50 7.44
C HIS A 122 0.16 5.54 6.98
N ARG A 123 1.41 5.16 6.71
CA ARG A 123 2.47 6.08 6.30
C ARG A 123 2.88 5.80 4.87
N ILE A 124 2.99 6.84 4.04
CA ILE A 124 3.50 6.68 2.68
C ILE A 124 4.98 6.31 2.77
N MET A 125 5.35 5.24 2.08
CA MET A 125 6.74 4.82 1.92
C MET A 125 7.33 5.44 0.66
N THR A 126 6.63 5.34 -0.47
CA THR A 126 7.08 5.91 -1.74
C THR A 126 5.90 6.17 -2.68
N LYS A 127 6.20 6.82 -3.80
CA LYS A 127 5.32 7.04 -4.95
C LYS A 127 6.16 7.06 -6.23
N ASP A 128 5.51 6.96 -7.38
CA ASP A 128 6.10 7.32 -8.66
C ASP A 128 5.99 8.83 -8.96
N ASP A 129 6.62 9.28 -10.04
CA ASP A 129 6.63 10.69 -10.44
C ASP A 129 5.23 11.18 -10.90
N GLU A 130 4.40 10.28 -11.44
CA GLU A 130 3.04 10.60 -11.88
C GLU A 130 2.00 10.57 -10.74
N ASN A 131 2.39 10.26 -9.49
CA ASN A 131 1.47 10.01 -8.38
C ASN A 131 0.38 8.98 -8.76
N SER A 132 0.77 7.98 -9.55
CA SER A 132 -0.09 6.91 -10.06
C SER A 132 0.02 5.62 -9.23
N CYS A 133 1.03 5.51 -8.38
CA CYS A 133 1.12 4.48 -7.36
C CYS A 133 1.69 5.01 -6.04
N PHE A 134 1.38 4.30 -4.96
CA PHE A 134 1.92 4.56 -3.64
C PHE A 134 2.15 3.25 -2.91
N VAL A 135 3.30 3.10 -2.26
CA VAL A 135 3.50 2.05 -1.25
C VAL A 135 3.22 2.65 0.10
N VAL A 136 2.43 1.97 0.93
CA VAL A 136 1.99 2.46 2.23
C VAL A 136 2.27 1.40 3.28
N THR A 137 2.83 1.79 4.42
CA THR A 137 3.01 0.92 5.58
C THR A 137 1.96 1.17 6.65
N VAL A 138 1.55 0.10 7.33
CA VAL A 138 0.60 0.11 8.46
C VAL A 138 0.98 -0.98 9.46
N ASN A 139 0.77 -0.73 10.75
CA ASN A 139 0.87 -1.80 11.73
C ASN A 139 -0.35 -2.72 11.62
N ALA A 140 -0.11 -3.96 11.18
CA ALA A 140 -1.13 -4.99 11.04
C ALA A 140 -0.56 -6.32 11.56
N GLU A 141 -1.42 -7.12 12.21
CA GLU A 141 -1.02 -8.42 12.76
C GLU A 141 0.22 -8.34 13.69
N GLY A 142 0.39 -7.20 14.38
CA GLY A 142 1.48 -6.96 15.34
C GLY A 142 2.81 -6.53 14.72
N LYS A 143 2.89 -6.28 13.42
CA LYS A 143 4.11 -5.84 12.72
C LYS A 143 3.84 -4.75 11.69
N ASP A 144 4.88 -4.01 11.31
CA ASP A 144 4.79 -3.11 10.16
C ASP A 144 4.65 -3.94 8.87
N SER A 145 3.55 -3.70 8.17
CA SER A 145 3.12 -4.39 6.96
C SER A 145 2.89 -3.35 5.86
N CYS A 146 2.70 -3.79 4.62
CA CYS A 146 2.56 -2.95 3.44
C CYS A 146 1.31 -3.23 2.62
N PHE A 147 0.91 -2.22 1.85
CA PHE A 147 0.07 -2.40 0.67
C PHE A 147 0.48 -1.45 -0.45
N LEU A 148 0.19 -1.86 -1.68
CA LEU A 148 0.51 -1.14 -2.91
C LEU A 148 -0.77 -0.59 -3.54
N LEU A 149 -0.90 0.73 -3.54
CA LEU A 149 -1.97 1.45 -4.22
C LEU A 149 -1.59 1.74 -5.67
N VAL A 150 -2.55 1.55 -6.58
CA VAL A 150 -2.44 1.91 -7.99
C VAL A 150 -3.70 2.64 -8.43
N ARG A 151 -3.52 3.75 -9.15
CA ARG A 151 -4.61 4.60 -9.65
C ARG A 151 -5.45 3.87 -10.70
N GLU A 152 -6.74 4.17 -10.74
CA GLU A 152 -7.72 3.48 -11.59
C GLU A 152 -7.38 3.45 -13.10
N ASP A 153 -6.70 4.46 -13.62
CA ASP A 153 -6.26 4.55 -15.02
C ASP A 153 -5.03 3.70 -15.35
N LYS A 154 -4.34 3.17 -14.33
CA LYS A 154 -3.11 2.37 -14.48
C LYS A 154 -3.27 0.93 -14.02
N VAL A 155 -4.15 0.67 -13.05
CA VAL A 155 -4.27 -0.64 -12.37
C VAL A 155 -4.65 -1.78 -13.33
N ASP A 156 -5.38 -1.49 -14.40
CA ASP A 156 -5.81 -2.46 -15.41
C ASP A 156 -4.66 -3.18 -16.13
N LYS A 157 -3.46 -2.60 -16.09
CA LYS A 157 -2.25 -3.21 -16.64
C LYS A 157 -1.76 -4.41 -15.80
N GLY A 158 -2.38 -4.66 -14.65
CA GLY A 158 -2.07 -5.77 -13.75
C GLY A 158 -0.68 -5.66 -13.10
N ARG A 159 -0.02 -4.50 -13.23
CA ARG A 159 1.31 -4.22 -12.71
C ARG A 159 1.37 -2.78 -12.25
N ALA A 160 2.02 -2.54 -11.13
CA ALA A 160 2.31 -1.19 -10.68
C ALA A 160 3.47 -0.56 -11.49
N PRO A 161 3.58 0.77 -11.52
CA PRO A 161 4.80 1.46 -11.93
C PRO A 161 6.02 0.94 -11.16
N LYS A 162 7.18 0.91 -11.85
CA LYS A 162 8.42 0.30 -11.37
C LYS A 162 8.87 0.82 -10.01
N ASP A 163 8.85 2.14 -9.81
CA ASP A 163 9.25 2.78 -8.55
C ASP A 163 8.55 2.21 -7.31
N CYS A 164 7.24 1.96 -7.40
CA CYS A 164 6.50 1.38 -6.29
C CYS A 164 6.66 -0.13 -6.19
N GLU A 165 6.77 -0.83 -7.33
CA GLU A 165 6.95 -2.27 -7.37
C GLU A 165 8.29 -2.70 -6.76
N ASP A 166 9.36 -1.96 -7.06
CA ASP A 166 10.71 -2.19 -6.53
C ASP A 166 10.71 -1.98 -5.00
N VAL A 167 10.20 -0.84 -4.52
CA VAL A 167 10.16 -0.57 -3.07
C VAL A 167 9.27 -1.55 -2.32
N TYR A 168 8.12 -1.94 -2.89
CA TYR A 168 7.28 -2.96 -2.27
C TYR A 168 8.02 -4.30 -2.15
N THR A 169 8.68 -4.73 -3.23
CA THR A 169 9.43 -5.99 -3.26
C THR A 169 10.59 -5.99 -2.27
N ASP A 170 11.30 -4.87 -2.16
CA ASP A 170 12.50 -4.78 -1.33
C ASP A 170 12.19 -4.58 0.17
N GLN A 171 11.04 -3.97 0.49
CA GLN A 171 10.75 -3.57 1.87
C GLN A 171 9.65 -4.37 2.55
N CYS A 172 8.75 -5.00 1.79
CA CYS A 172 7.55 -5.63 2.34
C CYS A 172 7.68 -7.15 2.44
N GLY A 173 6.71 -7.79 3.09
CA GLY A 173 6.72 -9.23 3.34
C GLY A 173 6.72 -10.08 2.06
N GLU A 174 7.43 -11.21 2.10
CA GLU A 174 7.54 -12.16 0.99
C GLU A 174 6.18 -12.74 0.57
N GLU A 175 5.28 -12.96 1.53
CA GLU A 175 3.93 -13.46 1.28
C GLU A 175 2.95 -12.29 1.07
N SER A 176 2.49 -12.12 -0.16
CA SER A 176 1.49 -11.11 -0.53
C SER A 176 0.24 -11.72 -1.15
N VAL A 177 -0.91 -11.13 -0.85
CA VAL A 177 -2.17 -11.42 -1.54
C VAL A 177 -2.42 -10.39 -2.64
N ILE A 178 -2.75 -10.86 -3.85
CA ILE A 178 -3.20 -10.00 -4.95
C ILE A 178 -4.69 -9.73 -4.76
N LEU A 179 -5.06 -8.45 -4.69
CA LEU A 179 -6.42 -8.01 -4.40
C LEU A 179 -7.13 -7.40 -5.60
N TYR A 180 -6.40 -7.08 -6.67
CA TYR A 180 -7.00 -6.55 -7.90
C TYR A 180 -6.89 -7.56 -9.05
N ASP A 181 -8.01 -7.76 -9.74
CA ASP A 181 -8.14 -8.58 -10.93
C ASP A 181 -9.04 -7.82 -11.91
N THR A 182 -8.52 -7.49 -13.09
CA THR A 182 -9.20 -6.65 -14.09
C THR A 182 -10.56 -7.21 -14.50
N GLN A 183 -10.73 -8.54 -14.54
CA GLN A 183 -11.99 -9.18 -14.94
C GLN A 183 -13.02 -9.16 -13.81
N LYS A 184 -12.58 -9.08 -12.54
CA LYS A 184 -13.45 -9.14 -11.37
C LYS A 184 -13.75 -7.76 -10.77
N CYS A 185 -12.84 -6.80 -10.93
CA CYS A 185 -12.88 -5.53 -10.24
C CYS A 185 -13.43 -4.37 -11.06
N LYS A 186 -13.46 -4.50 -12.39
CA LYS A 186 -14.21 -3.57 -13.23
C LYS A 186 -15.70 -3.71 -12.94
N GLU A 187 -16.32 -2.59 -12.60
CA GLU A 187 -17.78 -2.51 -12.69
C GLU A 187 -18.15 -2.51 -14.17
N PRO A 188 -19.25 -3.18 -14.56
CA PRO A 188 -19.77 -3.03 -15.91
C PRO A 188 -20.01 -1.55 -16.14
N THR A 189 -19.47 -1.00 -17.22
CA THR A 189 -19.88 0.32 -17.68
C THR A 189 -21.38 0.22 -17.96
N THR A 190 -22.20 0.78 -17.07
CA THR A 190 -23.56 1.16 -17.44
C THR A 190 -23.41 2.21 -18.52
N GLU A 191 -23.46 1.77 -19.78
CA GLU A 191 -23.91 2.65 -20.85
C GLU A 191 -25.16 3.32 -20.32
N SER A 192 -25.10 4.64 -20.24
CA SER A 192 -26.25 5.48 -19.97
C SER A 192 -27.34 5.11 -20.97
N ALA A 193 -28.28 4.27 -20.54
CA ALA A 193 -29.56 4.11 -21.20
C ALA A 193 -30.27 5.47 -21.09
N SER A 194 -29.99 6.33 -22.07
CA SER A 194 -30.84 7.45 -22.40
C SER A 194 -31.97 6.88 -23.25
N ALA A 195 -33.13 6.73 -22.61
CA ALA A 195 -34.42 6.63 -23.28
C ALA A 195 -35.02 8.04 -23.37
#